data_AF-A0ABD5G6Z5-F1
#
_entry.id   AF-A0ABD5G6Z5-F1
#
_cell.length_a   1.000
_cell.length_b   1.000
_cell.length_c   1.000
_cell.angle_alpha   90.00
_cell.angle_beta   90.00
_cell.angle_gamma   90.00
#
_symmetry.space_group_name_H-M   'P 1'
#
loop_
_entity.id
_entity.type
_entity.pdbx_description
1 polymer ?
#
loop_
_entity_poly.entity_id
_entity_poly.type
_entity_poly.pdbx_seq_one_letter_code
_entity_poly.pdbx_strand_id
1 'polypeptide(L)'
;MDVSRIHMLILRAIATGLDGAAIYALSIVLITWTQNLLMFLVPMVLYFPLCEWLLRGFTPGKWICRIRVIAPNGEPPSLNQVLIRSVFRLVEVNPFVIGAIPAAIAVLCSSHAQRLGDMWAFTFVVPVSDIPAVRKRIAEMEDAPTQQPES
;
A
#
# COMPACT_ATOMS: atom_id res chain seq x y z
N MET A 1 14.35 3.75 -18.35
CA MET A 1 13.08 4.03 -17.65
C MET A 1 12.09 2.92 -18.01
N ASP A 2 11.16 2.56 -17.12
CA ASP A 2 9.94 1.75 -17.37
C ASP A 2 9.84 0.31 -16.83
N VAL A 3 10.81 -0.60 -17.02
CA VAL A 3 10.57 -2.03 -16.63
C VAL A 3 10.40 -2.23 -15.12
N SER A 4 11.22 -1.57 -14.29
CA SER A 4 11.14 -1.66 -12.83
C SER A 4 9.83 -1.04 -12.28
N ARG A 5 9.33 0.03 -12.90
CA ARG A 5 8.07 0.69 -12.52
C ARG A 5 6.86 -0.15 -12.90
N ILE A 6 6.84 -0.69 -14.12
CA ILE A 6 5.78 -1.59 -14.61
C ILE A 6 5.75 -2.87 -13.77
N HIS A 7 6.91 -3.41 -13.40
CA HIS A 7 6.97 -4.58 -12.52
C HIS A 7 6.35 -4.31 -11.15
N MET A 8 6.70 -3.18 -10.52
CA MET A 8 6.10 -2.77 -9.23
C MET A 8 4.59 -2.53 -9.34
N LEU A 9 4.13 -1.95 -10.45
CA LEU A 9 2.73 -1.80 -10.79
C LEU A 9 1.99 -3.13 -10.83
N ILE A 10 2.55 -4.11 -11.56
CA ILE A 10 1.97 -5.45 -11.72
C ILE A 10 1.91 -6.17 -10.37
N LEU A 11 3.01 -6.19 -9.60
CA LEU A 11 3.03 -6.82 -8.28
C LEU A 11 2.00 -6.20 -7.33
N ARG A 12 1.83 -4.88 -7.36
CA ARG A 12 0.81 -4.21 -6.56
C ARG A 12 -0.61 -4.52 -7.03
N ALA A 13 -0.83 -4.64 -8.34
CA ALA A 13 -2.12 -5.03 -8.91
C ALA A 13 -2.49 -6.46 -8.49
N ILE A 14 -1.55 -7.40 -8.60
CA ILE A 14 -1.73 -8.79 -8.16
C ILE A 14 -2.00 -8.84 -6.64
N ALA A 15 -1.17 -8.17 -5.83
CA ALA A 15 -1.38 -8.12 -4.38
C ALA A 15 -2.76 -7.56 -4.01
N THR A 16 -3.18 -6.46 -4.66
CA THR A 16 -4.50 -5.86 -4.43
C THR A 16 -5.63 -6.79 -4.86
N GLY A 17 -5.45 -7.54 -5.97
CA GLY A 17 -6.41 -8.54 -6.43
C GLY A 17 -6.56 -9.71 -5.45
N LEU A 18 -5.45 -10.22 -4.92
CA LEU A 18 -5.45 -11.28 -3.90
C LEU A 18 -6.12 -10.82 -2.60
N ASP A 19 -5.77 -9.62 -2.12
CA ASP A 19 -6.41 -9.02 -0.94
C ASP A 19 -7.91 -8.78 -1.19
N GLY A 20 -8.29 -8.34 -2.39
CA GLY A 20 -9.69 -8.14 -2.79
C GLY A 20 -10.50 -9.44 -2.82
N ALA A 21 -9.92 -10.53 -3.33
CA ALA A 21 -10.55 -11.85 -3.30
C ALA A 21 -10.75 -12.35 -1.87
N ALA A 22 -9.76 -12.13 -0.98
CA ALA A 22 -9.87 -12.47 0.43
C ALA A 22 -10.98 -11.66 1.13
N ILE A 23 -11.06 -10.35 0.86
CA ILE A 23 -12.14 -9.47 1.37
C ILE A 23 -13.50 -9.95 0.88
N TYR A 24 -13.64 -10.29 -0.41
CA TYR A 24 -14.90 -10.74 -0.99
C TYR A 24 -15.36 -12.07 -0.36
N ALA A 25 -14.46 -13.05 -0.23
CA ALA A 25 -14.75 -14.31 0.42
C ALA A 25 -15.16 -14.11 1.89
N LEU A 26 -14.42 -13.28 2.64
CA LEU A 26 -14.75 -12.95 4.03
C LEU A 26 -16.11 -12.25 4.15
N SER A 27 -16.45 -11.37 3.19
CA SER A 27 -17.74 -10.68 3.13
C SER A 27 -18.89 -11.67 2.92
N ILE A 28 -18.76 -12.61 2.00
CA ILE A 28 -19.79 -13.65 1.76
C ILE A 28 -20.03 -14.46 3.03
N VAL A 29 -18.96 -14.89 3.69
CA VAL A 29 -19.06 -15.62 4.96
C VAL A 29 -19.81 -14.76 5.98
N LEU A 30 -19.38 -13.53 6.24
CA LEU A 30 -20.05 -12.64 7.19
C LEU A 30 -21.54 -12.41 6.87
N ILE A 31 -21.88 -12.15 5.61
CA ILE A 31 -23.28 -11.92 5.19
C ILE A 31 -24.13 -13.17 5.39
N THR A 32 -23.62 -14.35 5.02
CA THR A 32 -24.35 -15.62 5.14
C THR A 32 -24.57 -16.03 6.60
N TRP A 33 -23.58 -15.83 7.46
CA TRP A 33 -23.68 -16.12 8.89
C TRP A 33 -24.58 -15.15 9.64
N THR A 34 -24.54 -13.85 9.30
CA THR A 34 -25.31 -12.81 10.01
C THR A 34 -26.66 -12.49 9.37
N GLN A 35 -26.91 -12.99 8.16
CA GLN A 35 -28.06 -12.66 7.30
C GLN A 35 -28.26 -11.16 7.09
N ASN A 36 -27.20 -10.36 7.22
CA ASN A 36 -27.26 -8.91 7.11
C ASN A 36 -26.32 -8.43 6.00
N LEU A 37 -26.90 -7.81 4.96
CA LEU A 37 -26.14 -7.33 3.82
C LEU A 37 -25.09 -6.29 4.24
N LEU A 38 -25.39 -5.39 5.18
CA LEU A 38 -24.47 -4.31 5.60
C LEU A 38 -23.13 -4.82 6.14
N MET A 39 -23.05 -6.10 6.51
CA MET A 39 -21.83 -6.72 7.02
C MET A 39 -20.68 -6.76 6.00
N PHE A 40 -20.94 -6.53 4.70
CA PHE A 40 -19.89 -6.40 3.67
C PHE A 40 -18.94 -5.21 3.93
N LEU A 41 -19.42 -4.16 4.62
CA LEU A 41 -18.62 -2.95 4.89
C LEU A 41 -17.47 -3.23 5.86
N VAL A 42 -17.63 -4.20 6.77
CA VAL A 42 -16.66 -4.52 7.81
C VAL A 42 -15.31 -4.96 7.23
N PRO A 43 -15.22 -6.05 6.43
CA PRO A 43 -13.96 -6.45 5.82
C PRO A 43 -13.48 -5.43 4.78
N MET A 44 -14.38 -4.72 4.10
CA MET A 44 -14.01 -3.70 3.12
C MET A 44 -13.23 -2.54 3.77
N VAL A 45 -13.66 -2.06 4.93
CA VAL A 45 -13.03 -0.92 5.62
C VAL A 45 -11.87 -1.38 6.50
N LEU A 46 -12.01 -2.49 7.22
CA LEU A 46 -11.06 -2.88 8.26
C LEU A 46 -9.90 -3.74 7.79
N TYR A 47 -10.04 -4.52 6.71
CA TYR A 47 -9.02 -5.50 6.31
C TYR A 47 -7.66 -4.84 6.07
N PHE A 48 -7.60 -3.80 5.22
CA PHE A 48 -6.36 -3.13 4.89
C PHE A 48 -5.69 -2.43 6.08
N PRO A 49 -6.37 -1.55 6.83
CA PRO A 49 -5.73 -0.89 7.97
C PRO A 49 -5.30 -1.89 9.05
N LEU A 50 -6.12 -2.90 9.35
CA LEU A 50 -5.77 -3.91 10.35
C LEU A 50 -4.57 -4.75 9.91
N CYS A 51 -4.57 -5.28 8.68
CA CYS A 51 -3.45 -6.06 8.18
C CYS A 51 -2.17 -5.22 8.07
N GLU A 52 -2.25 -4.02 7.48
CA GLU A 52 -1.07 -3.17 7.31
C GLU A 52 -0.48 -2.74 8.66
N TRP A 53 -1.31 -2.47 9.67
CA TRP A 53 -0.84 -2.12 11.00
C TRP A 53 -0.28 -3.34 11.76
N LEU A 54 -1.04 -4.43 11.82
CA LEU A 54 -0.68 -5.63 12.59
C LEU A 54 0.52 -6.37 11.99
N LEU A 55 0.59 -6.43 10.65
CA LEU A 55 1.68 -7.08 9.92
C LEU A 55 2.80 -6.10 9.53
N ARG A 56 2.86 -4.92 10.17
CA ARG A 56 3.97 -3.96 10.03
C ARG A 56 4.28 -3.62 8.55
N GLY A 57 3.26 -3.25 7.79
CA GLY A 57 3.35 -2.84 6.38
C GLY A 57 3.02 -3.93 5.34
N PHE A 58 2.62 -5.13 5.79
CA PHE A 58 2.19 -6.22 4.91
C PHE A 58 0.66 -6.39 4.88
N THR A 59 0.20 -7.02 3.82
CA THR A 59 -1.11 -7.68 3.71
C THR A 59 -0.85 -9.08 3.16
N PRO A 60 -1.77 -10.05 3.30
CA PRO A 60 -1.58 -11.38 2.74
C PRO A 60 -1.18 -11.39 1.25
N GLY A 61 -1.85 -10.58 0.41
CA GLY A 61 -1.50 -10.44 -1.01
C GLY A 61 -0.12 -9.82 -1.23
N LYS A 62 0.25 -8.79 -0.45
CA LYS A 62 1.59 -8.18 -0.51
C LYS A 62 2.69 -9.13 -0.03
N TRP A 63 2.39 -9.96 0.96
CA TRP A 63 3.32 -10.96 1.49
C TRP A 63 3.64 -12.02 0.44
N ILE A 64 2.62 -12.51 -0.27
CA ILE A 64 2.78 -13.41 -1.43
C ILE A 64 3.62 -12.74 -2.52
N CYS A 65 3.36 -11.47 -2.82
CA CYS A 65 4.09 -10.70 -3.83
C CYS A 65 5.47 -10.21 -3.37
N ARG A 66 5.88 -10.51 -2.13
CA ARG A 66 7.16 -10.07 -1.53
C ARG A 66 7.40 -8.56 -1.64
N ILE A 67 6.34 -7.78 -1.46
CA ILE A 67 6.39 -6.31 -1.40
C ILE A 67 5.93 -5.82 -0.03
N ARG A 68 6.48 -4.71 0.44
CA ARG A 68 6.19 -4.14 1.76
C ARG A 68 5.99 -2.63 1.67
N VAL A 69 5.03 -2.13 2.45
CA VAL A 69 4.92 -0.69 2.70
C VAL A 69 5.94 -0.29 3.76
N ILE A 70 6.72 0.75 3.50
CA ILE A 70 7.66 1.36 4.43
C ILE A 70 7.41 2.87 4.53
N ALA A 71 7.73 3.44 5.69
CA ALA A 71 7.80 4.88 5.92
C ALA A 71 9.12 5.46 5.34
N PRO A 72 9.26 6.80 5.27
CA PRO A 72 10.44 7.44 4.66
C PRO A 72 11.76 7.10 5.36
N ASN A 73 11.70 6.76 6.66
CA ASN A 73 12.83 6.30 7.46
C ASN A 73 13.14 4.80 7.30
N GLY A 74 12.45 4.09 6.40
CA GLY A 74 12.66 2.65 6.17
C GLY A 74 12.05 1.72 7.23
N GLU A 75 11.36 2.28 8.22
CA GLU A 75 10.60 1.54 9.22
C GLU A 75 9.16 1.23 8.73
N PRO A 76 8.43 0.33 9.41
CA PRO A 76 7.02 0.10 9.12
C PRO A 76 6.18 1.38 9.21
N PRO A 77 5.08 1.48 8.45
CA PRO A 77 4.22 2.66 8.49
C PRO A 77 3.58 2.82 9.87
N SER A 78 3.50 4.05 10.34
CA SER A 78 2.77 4.40 11.56
C SER A 78 1.26 4.24 11.38
N LEU A 79 0.51 4.18 12.50
CA LEU A 79 -0.94 4.06 12.47
C LEU A 79 -1.60 5.20 11.64
N ASN A 80 -1.14 6.43 11.82
CA ASN A 80 -1.65 7.59 11.07
C ASN A 80 -1.47 7.42 9.56
N GLN A 81 -0.29 6.95 9.14
CA GLN A 81 -0.01 6.69 7.72
C GLN A 81 -0.90 5.58 7.17
N VAL A 82 -1.09 4.49 7.93
CA VAL A 82 -1.99 3.39 7.56
C VAL A 82 -3.44 3.87 7.41
N LEU A 83 -3.92 4.73 8.32
CA LEU A 83 -5.27 5.28 8.28
C LEU A 83 -5.48 6.20 7.06
N ILE A 84 -4.55 7.12 6.80
CA ILE A 84 -4.59 8.00 5.62
C ILE A 84 -4.70 7.15 4.35
N ARG A 85 -3.82 6.16 4.20
CA ARG A 85 -3.84 5.22 3.06
C ARG A 85 -5.17 4.49 2.93
N SER A 86 -5.77 4.09 4.04
CA SER A 86 -7.03 3.33 4.06
C SER A 86 -8.22 4.20 3.65
N VAL A 87 -8.25 5.47 4.05
CA VAL A 87 -9.27 6.44 3.61
C VAL A 87 -9.16 6.68 2.11
N PHE A 88 -7.96 6.96 1.60
CA PHE A 88 -7.75 7.14 0.16
C PHE A 88 -8.07 5.87 -0.63
N ARG A 89 -7.84 4.69 -0.05
CA ARG A 89 -8.23 3.42 -0.68
C ARG A 89 -9.75 3.29 -0.88
N LEU A 90 -10.57 3.82 0.03
CA LEU A 90 -12.03 3.82 -0.15
C LEU A 90 -12.45 4.70 -1.34
N VAL A 91 -11.69 5.75 -1.62
CA VAL A 91 -11.92 6.67 -2.74
C VAL A 91 -11.36 6.10 -4.06
N GLU A 92 -10.15 5.55 -4.02
CA GLU A 92 -9.43 5.04 -5.19
C GLU A 92 -9.90 3.63 -5.63
N VAL A 93 -10.29 2.78 -4.68
CA VAL A 93 -10.68 1.37 -4.92
C VAL A 93 -12.17 1.24 -4.64
N ASN A 94 -12.99 1.94 -5.42
CA ASN A 94 -14.43 1.80 -5.33
C ASN A 94 -14.87 0.46 -5.96
N PRO A 95 -15.49 -0.47 -5.22
CA PRO A 95 -15.95 -1.77 -5.74
C PRO A 95 -17.09 -1.65 -6.76
N PHE A 96 -17.81 -0.54 -6.77
CA PHE A 96 -19.00 -0.35 -7.60
C PHE A 96 -18.69 0.20 -9.00
N VAL A 97 -17.52 0.83 -9.19
CA VAL A 97 -17.18 1.52 -10.44
C VAL A 97 -15.70 1.33 -10.73
N ILE A 98 -15.34 0.26 -11.43
CA ILE A 98 -14.12 0.18 -12.27
C ILE A 98 -12.84 0.74 -11.56
N GLY A 99 -12.66 0.50 -10.26
CA GLY A 99 -11.61 1.15 -9.44
C GLY A 99 -10.18 0.73 -9.79
N ALA A 100 -10.01 -0.31 -10.62
CA ALA A 100 -8.72 -0.74 -11.12
C ALA A 100 -8.09 0.27 -12.10
N ILE A 101 -8.92 0.99 -12.87
CA ILE A 101 -8.43 1.87 -13.95
C ILE A 101 -7.89 3.21 -13.40
N PRO A 102 -8.58 3.94 -12.51
CA PRO A 102 -8.05 5.19 -11.94
C PRO A 102 -6.78 4.96 -11.10
N ALA A 103 -6.73 3.87 -10.33
CA ALA A 103 -5.55 3.49 -9.56
C ALA A 103 -4.36 3.09 -10.46
N ALA A 104 -4.61 2.44 -11.60
CA ALA A 104 -3.57 2.16 -12.58
C ALA A 104 -3.06 3.44 -13.25
N ILE A 105 -3.96 4.36 -13.64
CA ILE A 105 -3.61 5.64 -14.25
C ILE A 105 -2.80 6.51 -13.29
N ALA A 106 -3.22 6.65 -12.03
CA ALA A 106 -2.51 7.45 -11.02
C ALA A 106 -1.07 6.97 -10.80
N VAL A 107 -0.87 5.65 -10.80
CA VAL A 107 0.47 5.06 -10.62
C VAL A 107 1.31 5.18 -11.91
N LEU A 108 0.69 5.11 -13.09
CA LEU A 108 1.37 5.36 -14.38
C LEU A 108 1.79 6.84 -14.54
N CYS A 109 1.00 7.78 -14.01
CA CYS A 109 1.32 9.21 -14.02
C CYS A 109 2.29 9.63 -12.92
N SER A 110 2.48 8.81 -11.87
CA SER A 110 3.36 9.12 -10.75
C SER A 110 4.81 8.74 -11.04
N SER A 111 5.73 9.70 -10.82
CA SER A 111 7.18 9.52 -10.98
C SER A 111 7.78 8.42 -10.09
N HIS A 112 7.08 8.04 -9.01
CA HIS A 112 7.53 7.04 -8.03
C HIS A 112 6.65 5.78 -8.00
N ALA A 113 5.75 5.60 -8.97
CA ALA A 113 4.76 4.53 -8.95
C ALA A 113 3.97 4.46 -7.62
N GLN A 114 3.62 5.64 -7.08
CA GLN A 114 2.83 5.81 -5.86
C GLN A 114 1.36 6.04 -6.18
N ARG A 115 0.46 5.44 -5.39
CA ARG A 115 -0.97 5.81 -5.37
C ARG A 115 -1.16 7.16 -4.67
N LEU A 116 -2.31 7.81 -4.86
CA LEU A 116 -2.60 9.06 -4.14
C LEU A 116 -2.50 8.83 -2.63
N GLY A 117 -3.07 7.74 -2.13
CA GLY A 117 -2.97 7.38 -0.72
C GLY A 117 -1.53 7.18 -0.21
N ASP A 118 -0.60 6.73 -1.07
CA ASP A 118 0.81 6.58 -0.69
C ASP A 118 1.51 7.95 -0.60
N MET A 119 1.19 8.85 -1.53
CA MET A 119 1.74 10.21 -1.60
C MET A 119 1.31 11.03 -0.39
N TRP A 120 0.01 11.03 -0.08
CA TRP A 120 -0.54 11.77 1.05
C TRP A 120 -0.07 11.23 2.41
N ALA A 121 0.16 9.92 2.51
CA ALA A 121 0.70 9.31 3.73
C ALA A 121 2.23 9.36 3.82
N PHE A 122 2.93 9.89 2.80
CA PHE A 122 4.39 9.83 2.68
C PHE A 122 4.92 8.41 2.93
N THR A 123 4.44 7.45 2.15
CA THR A 123 4.86 6.03 2.26
C THR A 123 5.28 5.47 0.93
N PHE A 124 6.12 4.45 0.97
CA PHE A 124 6.67 3.79 -0.21
C PHE A 124 6.37 2.31 -0.18
N VAL A 125 6.10 1.72 -1.35
CA VAL A 125 6.03 0.27 -1.49
C VAL A 125 7.30 -0.18 -2.17
N VAL A 126 8.02 -1.11 -1.55
CA VAL A 126 9.29 -1.62 -2.06
C VAL A 126 9.31 -3.15 -2.03
N PRO A 127 10.10 -3.80 -2.90
CA PRO A 127 10.41 -5.21 -2.76
C PRO A 127 11.09 -5.48 -1.42
N VAL A 128 10.78 -6.61 -0.80
CA VAL A 128 11.36 -6.99 0.50
C VAL A 128 12.88 -7.17 0.40
N SER A 129 13.38 -7.62 -0.74
CA SER A 129 14.82 -7.74 -1.04
C SER A 129 15.57 -6.41 -0.94
N ASP A 130 14.89 -5.30 -1.18
CA ASP A 130 15.52 -3.99 -1.35
C ASP A 130 15.56 -3.21 -0.04
N ILE A 131 14.80 -3.65 0.98
CA ILE A 131 14.71 -2.99 2.30
C ILE A 131 16.10 -2.76 2.94
N PRO A 132 17.02 -3.73 2.99
CA PRO A 132 18.35 -3.51 3.57
C PRO A 132 19.13 -2.42 2.84
N ALA A 133 19.08 -2.41 1.50
CA ALA A 133 19.75 -1.41 0.68
C ALA A 133 19.12 -0.03 0.86
N VAL A 134 17.79 0.07 0.95
CA VAL A 134 17.06 1.31 1.21
C VAL A 134 17.45 1.88 2.58
N ARG A 135 17.43 1.06 3.63
CA ARG A 135 17.83 1.48 5.00
C ARG A 135 19.27 1.99 5.04
N LYS A 136 20.19 1.29 4.37
CA LYS A 136 21.60 1.70 4.28
C LYS A 136 21.73 3.08 3.63
N ARG A 137 21.04 3.32 2.51
CA ARG A 137 21.05 4.62 1.83
C ARG A 137 20.47 5.74 2.70
N ILE A 138 19.39 5.47 3.44
CA ILE A 138 18.80 6.45 4.35
C ILE A 138 19.81 6.84 5.44
N ALA A 139 20.50 5.86 6.04
CA ALA A 139 21.54 6.13 7.03
C ALA A 139 22.72 6.93 6.44
N GLU A 140 23.20 6.56 5.26
CA GLU A 140 24.26 7.30 4.55
C GLU A 140 23.87 8.76 4.24
N MET A 141 22.58 9.02 3.99
CA MET A 141 22.07 10.38 3.76
C MET A 141 21.90 11.17 5.06
N GLU A 142 21.61 10.52 6.17
CA GLU A 142 21.50 11.13 7.50
C GLU A 142 22.89 11.50 8.07
N ASP A 143 23.90 10.66 7.79
CA ASP A 143 25.29 10.88 8.19
C ASP A 143 26.05 11.85 7.25
N ALA A 144 25.46 12.23 6.11
CA ALA A 144 26.08 13.15 5.18
C ALA A 144 26.22 14.54 5.83
N PRO A 145 27.42 15.15 5.84
CA PRO A 145 27.59 16.48 6.41
C PRO A 145 26.65 17.42 5.69
N THR A 146 25.81 18.13 6.46
CA THR A 146 24.93 19.16 5.93
C THR A 146 25.82 20.20 5.26
N GLN A 147 25.98 20.09 3.93
CA GLN A 147 26.66 21.11 3.15
C GLN A 147 25.78 22.36 3.22
N GLN A 148 26.06 23.20 4.22
CA GLN A 148 25.51 24.54 4.30
C GLN A 148 25.91 25.23 3.00
N PRO A 149 24.96 25.84 2.26
CA PRO A 149 25.31 26.60 1.07
C PRO A 149 26.22 27.75 1.54
N GLU A 150 27.48 27.74 1.09
CA GLU A 150 28.42 28.84 1.28
C GLU A 150 27.75 30.10 0.72
N SER A 151 27.49 31.06 1.63
CA SER A 151 26.88 32.37 1.37
C SER A 151 27.84 33.32 0.68
#